data_AF-K7KUE9-F1
#
_entry.id   AF-K7KUE9-F1
#
_cell.length_a   1.000
_cell.length_b   1.000
_cell.length_c   1.000
_cell.angle_alpha   90.00
_cell.angle_beta   90.00
_cell.angle_gamma   90.00
#
_symmetry.space_group_name_H-M   'P 1'
#
loop_
_entity.id
_entity.type
_entity.pdbx_description
1 polymer ?
#
loop_
_entity_poly.entity_id
_entity_poly.type
_entity_poly.pdbx_seq_one_letter_code
_entity_poly.pdbx_strand_id
1 'polypeptide(L)'
;MAESSECIEVKVSPAHDQRIPLMRSRRGGRRRRGDTWVVSVFVIIQIGVFIATMLVNDCWNNSHGDCVLQALGRFSFQPLPENPLLGPSQSKLDEMGALRRSLLTEHHQTWRLFTFPFLHAGVFHLLLNLSSVIYVGVSLEHHFGPIRIGIIYALSAFVGSLVASLFLQNMPAVGASGALYGLLGTLLSELVWNWKFHSNKISAIASLVFVFVCNFVLGFLPYVDNFASIGGFISGFLLGSVFLLSPQLQPVAPNKGGLIDYGVKSCIKLKLKQKLDRPVLRIVSLILFSLLLAGCLVAVLHGININSYCTWCPYVDCIPFTSWHCKDTETSCETMVSNAQLTMTCIGNGNFRVFPFTNISRARFNDLCNLIC
;
A
#
# COMPACT_ATOMS: atom_id res chain seq x y z
N MET A 1 30.43 45.43 2.10
CA MET A 1 30.05 45.13 3.49
C MET A 1 29.36 43.78 3.48
N ALA A 2 30.13 42.71 3.73
CA ALA A 2 29.73 41.31 3.55
C ALA A 2 29.97 40.58 4.88
N GLU A 3 28.92 39.98 5.41
CA GLU A 3 28.89 39.26 6.69
C GLU A 3 28.72 37.77 6.38
N SER A 4 29.66 36.91 6.80
CA SER A 4 29.63 35.45 6.56
C SER A 4 29.85 34.67 7.86
N SER A 5 28.97 33.70 8.12
CA SER A 5 28.85 32.94 9.38
C SER A 5 29.16 31.43 9.22
N GLU A 6 29.75 30.86 10.28
CA GLU A 6 30.43 29.55 10.51
C GLU A 6 29.82 28.23 10.00
N CYS A 7 30.71 27.22 9.88
CA CYS A 7 30.42 25.78 9.79
C CYS A 7 31.35 25.03 10.76
N ILE A 8 30.82 24.39 11.81
CA ILE A 8 31.58 23.53 12.73
C ILE A 8 31.22 22.06 12.48
N GLU A 9 32.23 21.22 12.27
CA GLU A 9 32.15 19.76 12.23
C GLU A 9 32.59 19.21 13.59
N VAL A 10 31.67 18.64 14.38
CA VAL A 10 32.01 18.01 15.66
C VAL A 10 31.96 16.49 15.51
N LYS A 11 33.10 15.83 15.69
CA LYS A 11 33.28 14.37 15.78
C LYS A 11 33.46 14.02 17.26
N VAL A 12 32.58 13.20 17.86
CA VAL A 12 32.77 12.68 19.23
C VAL A 12 32.56 11.16 19.24
N SER A 13 33.54 10.47 19.83
CA SER A 13 33.63 9.01 20.06
C SER A 13 32.78 8.55 21.27
N PRO A 14 32.55 7.24 21.47
CA PRO A 14 31.39 6.72 22.18
C PRO A 14 31.57 6.70 23.71
N ALA A 15 30.49 6.99 24.45
CA ALA A 15 30.41 6.74 25.88
C ALA A 15 29.03 6.16 26.25
N HIS A 16 29.10 5.02 26.95
CA HIS A 16 28.04 4.27 27.62
C HIS A 16 26.88 5.11 28.19
N ASP A 17 25.65 4.82 27.78
CA ASP A 17 24.50 4.82 28.70
C ASP A 17 23.42 3.84 28.18
N GLN A 18 23.34 2.68 28.82
CA GLN A 18 22.33 1.66 28.57
C GLN A 18 21.06 2.01 29.36
N ARG A 19 20.17 2.81 28.77
CA ARG A 19 18.73 2.76 29.08
C ARG A 19 17.91 3.05 27.84
N ILE A 20 16.95 2.18 27.57
CA ILE A 20 15.99 2.22 26.46
C ILE A 20 15.01 3.39 26.68
N PRO A 21 14.83 4.28 25.69
CA PRO A 21 13.49 4.76 25.41
C PRO A 21 13.21 4.87 23.90
N LEU A 22 12.13 4.20 23.48
CA LEU A 22 11.41 4.45 22.24
C LEU A 22 11.30 5.96 21.97
N MET A 23 11.74 6.41 20.78
CA MET A 23 11.53 7.74 20.18
C MET A 23 11.27 8.89 21.17
N ARG A 24 12.28 9.28 21.97
CA ARG A 24 12.18 10.53 22.74
C ARG A 24 12.50 11.73 21.84
N SER A 25 11.41 12.29 21.31
CA SER A 25 11.23 13.65 20.79
C SER A 25 12.36 14.62 21.19
N ARG A 26 13.13 15.02 20.18
CA ARG A 26 14.03 16.18 20.29
C ARG A 26 13.15 17.44 20.28
N ARG A 27 13.23 18.19 21.37
CA ARG A 27 12.56 19.49 21.61
C ARG A 27 12.60 20.39 20.37
N GLY A 28 11.47 20.48 19.68
CA GLY A 28 11.14 21.48 18.68
C GLY A 28 9.62 21.58 18.63
N GLY A 29 9.08 22.76 18.97
CA GLY A 29 7.66 23.15 18.93
C GLY A 29 6.61 22.05 19.14
N ARG A 30 5.94 22.04 20.29
CA ARG A 30 4.80 21.16 20.61
C ARG A 30 3.64 21.41 19.63
N ARG A 31 3.74 20.95 18.38
CA ARG A 31 2.62 20.84 17.44
C ARG A 31 1.58 19.94 18.12
N ARG A 32 0.41 20.51 18.37
CA ARG A 32 -0.66 19.85 19.14
C ARG A 32 -1.06 18.57 18.39
N ARG A 33 -1.52 17.58 19.15
CA ARG A 33 -2.11 16.33 18.65
C ARG A 33 -3.23 16.54 17.60
N GLY A 34 -3.73 17.77 17.44
CA GLY A 34 -4.68 18.16 16.39
C GLY A 34 -4.09 18.31 14.98
N ASP A 35 -2.78 18.17 14.80
CA ASP A 35 -2.14 18.37 13.49
C ASP A 35 -2.18 17.11 12.60
N THR A 36 -2.63 15.96 13.13
CA THR A 36 -2.63 14.66 12.41
C THR A 36 -4.04 14.20 12.03
N TRP A 37 -4.79 15.06 11.34
CA TRP A 37 -6.19 14.81 11.02
C TRP A 37 -6.38 14.07 9.70
N VAL A 38 -5.45 14.21 8.74
CA VAL A 38 -5.60 13.64 7.39
C VAL A 38 -5.46 12.13 7.42
N VAL A 39 -4.44 11.60 8.11
CA VAL A 39 -4.25 10.15 8.23
C VAL A 39 -5.43 9.53 9.00
N SER A 40 -5.93 10.19 10.04
CA SER A 40 -7.13 9.74 10.75
C SER A 40 -8.36 9.67 9.86
N VAL A 41 -8.57 10.66 8.98
CA VAL A 41 -9.68 10.65 8.01
C VAL A 41 -9.57 9.45 7.07
N PHE A 42 -8.39 9.21 6.48
CA PHE A 42 -8.21 8.05 5.60
C PHE A 42 -8.47 6.72 6.33
N VAL A 43 -7.95 6.56 7.55
CA VAL A 43 -8.19 5.37 8.38
C VAL A 43 -9.69 5.16 8.63
N ILE A 44 -10.43 6.22 8.97
CA ILE A 44 -11.88 6.14 9.20
C ILE A 44 -12.61 5.72 7.92
N ILE A 45 -12.24 6.28 6.77
CA ILE A 45 -12.81 5.91 5.47
C ILE A 45 -12.57 4.43 5.19
N GLN A 46 -11.34 3.93 5.37
CA GLN A 46 -11.00 2.52 5.15
C GLN A 46 -11.82 1.58 6.05
N ILE A 47 -11.98 1.93 7.33
CA ILE A 47 -12.82 1.15 8.26
C ILE A 47 -14.28 1.16 7.80
N GLY A 48 -14.82 2.33 7.42
CA GLY A 48 -16.18 2.48 6.94
C GLY A 48 -16.47 1.67 5.68
N VAL A 49 -15.54 1.70 4.71
CA VAL A 49 -15.63 0.91 3.47
C VAL A 49 -15.56 -0.59 3.78
N PHE A 50 -14.68 -1.04 4.68
CA PHE A 50 -14.62 -2.44 5.07
C PHE A 50 -15.90 -2.92 5.77
N ILE A 51 -16.47 -2.10 6.67
CA ILE A 51 -17.76 -2.38 7.31
C ILE A 51 -18.86 -2.49 6.25
N ALA A 52 -18.91 -1.57 5.27
CA ALA A 52 -19.86 -1.63 4.16
C ALA A 52 -19.68 -2.90 3.32
N THR A 53 -18.44 -3.30 3.00
CA THR A 53 -18.13 -4.54 2.30
C THR A 53 -18.65 -5.76 3.06
N MET A 54 -18.46 -5.81 4.38
CA MET A 54 -18.96 -6.93 5.19
C MET A 54 -20.49 -6.95 5.30
N LEU A 55 -21.15 -5.78 5.33
CA LEU A 55 -22.61 -5.68 5.26
C LEU A 55 -23.17 -6.19 3.92
N VAL A 56 -22.49 -5.89 2.81
CA VAL A 56 -22.86 -6.39 1.47
C VAL A 56 -22.55 -7.88 1.32
N ASN A 57 -21.49 -8.36 1.97
CA ASN A 57 -21.13 -9.77 1.98
C ASN A 57 -22.22 -10.63 2.61
N ASP A 58 -22.75 -10.23 3.78
CA ASP A 58 -23.83 -10.90 4.51
C ASP A 58 -23.78 -12.43 4.38
N CYS A 59 -22.67 -13.00 4.85
CA CYS A 59 -22.35 -14.42 4.62
C CYS A 59 -23.50 -15.34 5.07
N TRP A 60 -24.14 -14.99 6.19
CA TRP A 60 -25.26 -15.77 6.73
C TRP A 60 -26.37 -16.01 5.70
N ASN A 61 -26.77 -14.96 4.99
CA ASN A 61 -27.84 -15.03 3.99
C ASN A 61 -27.34 -15.51 2.61
N ASN A 62 -26.10 -15.19 2.24
CA ASN A 62 -25.58 -15.44 0.90
C ASN A 62 -24.80 -16.76 0.74
N SER A 63 -24.37 -17.38 1.85
CA SER A 63 -23.51 -18.59 1.86
C SER A 63 -24.13 -19.76 2.63
N HIS A 64 -25.45 -19.79 2.80
CA HIS A 64 -26.20 -20.92 3.40
C HIS A 64 -25.69 -21.35 4.78
N GLY A 65 -25.18 -20.41 5.59
CA GLY A 65 -24.68 -20.66 6.94
C GLY A 65 -23.27 -21.25 7.03
N ASP A 66 -22.61 -21.56 5.91
CA ASP A 66 -21.21 -21.98 5.89
C ASP A 66 -20.29 -20.76 6.03
N CYS A 67 -20.23 -20.22 7.25
CA CYS A 67 -19.52 -18.99 7.58
C CYS A 67 -18.62 -19.16 8.80
N VAL A 68 -17.50 -18.46 8.80
CA VAL A 68 -16.59 -18.38 9.95
C VAL A 68 -17.09 -17.28 10.89
N LEU A 69 -17.04 -17.54 12.20
CA LEU A 69 -17.53 -16.63 13.25
C LEU A 69 -19.01 -16.27 13.06
N GLN A 70 -19.88 -17.29 13.01
CA GLN A 70 -21.33 -17.16 12.87
C GLN A 70 -21.99 -16.26 13.94
N ALA A 71 -21.37 -16.14 15.13
CA ALA A 71 -21.84 -15.25 16.19
C ALA A 71 -21.88 -13.76 15.78
N LEU A 72 -21.18 -13.37 14.71
CA LEU A 72 -21.21 -12.01 14.15
C LEU A 72 -22.43 -11.74 13.24
N GLY A 73 -23.26 -12.75 12.96
CA GLY A 73 -24.45 -12.62 12.12
C GLY A 73 -24.10 -12.14 10.71
N ARG A 74 -24.62 -10.97 10.32
CA ARG A 74 -24.35 -10.39 8.99
C ARG A 74 -22.87 -10.07 8.74
N PHE A 75 -22.07 -9.90 9.79
CA PHE A 75 -20.64 -9.61 9.71
C PHE A 75 -19.77 -10.87 9.70
N SER A 76 -20.35 -12.07 9.61
CA SER A 76 -19.58 -13.30 9.48
C SER A 76 -18.77 -13.33 8.19
N PHE A 77 -17.66 -14.06 8.24
CA PHE A 77 -16.70 -14.16 7.14
C PHE A 77 -16.95 -15.40 6.30
N GLN A 78 -16.52 -15.39 5.05
CA GLN A 78 -16.52 -16.60 4.23
C GLN A 78 -15.58 -17.68 4.82
N PRO A 79 -15.79 -18.96 4.46
CA PRO A 79 -14.90 -20.04 4.86
C PRO A 79 -13.43 -19.75 4.54
N LEU A 80 -12.52 -20.14 5.43
CA LEU A 80 -11.08 -19.92 5.25
C LEU A 80 -10.51 -20.45 3.92
N PRO A 81 -10.97 -21.58 3.36
CA PRO A 81 -10.54 -22.03 2.03
C PRO A 81 -10.91 -21.04 0.91
N GLU A 82 -12.00 -20.29 1.07
CA GLU A 82 -12.47 -19.29 0.10
C GLU A 82 -11.79 -17.94 0.30
N ASN A 83 -11.59 -17.53 1.56
CA ASN A 83 -10.87 -16.33 1.91
C ASN A 83 -10.04 -16.51 3.19
N PRO A 84 -8.72 -16.75 3.09
CA PRO A 84 -7.87 -17.00 4.25
C PRO A 84 -7.67 -15.75 5.13
N LEU A 85 -8.06 -14.56 4.66
CA LEU A 85 -7.87 -13.29 5.35
C LEU A 85 -9.03 -12.92 6.30
N LEU A 86 -9.98 -13.82 6.52
CA LEU A 86 -11.25 -13.56 7.22
C LEU A 86 -11.98 -12.38 6.57
N GLY A 87 -12.52 -12.61 5.37
CA GLY A 87 -13.09 -11.55 4.56
C GLY A 87 -14.34 -11.97 3.79
N PRO A 88 -14.79 -11.12 2.86
CA PRO A 88 -15.94 -11.37 2.00
C PRO A 88 -15.62 -12.41 0.91
N SER A 89 -16.63 -12.82 0.14
CA SER A 89 -16.41 -13.62 -1.07
C SER A 89 -15.86 -12.77 -2.21
N GLN A 90 -15.31 -13.43 -3.22
CA GLN A 90 -14.77 -12.75 -4.39
C GLN A 90 -15.83 -11.98 -5.19
N SER A 91 -17.04 -12.52 -5.35
CA SER A 91 -18.15 -11.82 -6.01
C SER A 91 -18.55 -10.54 -5.27
N LYS A 92 -18.43 -10.54 -3.94
CA LYS A 92 -18.73 -9.37 -3.11
C LYS A 92 -17.62 -8.33 -3.14
N LEU A 93 -16.37 -8.74 -3.33
CA LEU A 93 -15.28 -7.81 -3.68
C LEU A 93 -15.51 -7.14 -5.04
N ASP A 94 -15.96 -7.90 -6.05
CA ASP A 94 -16.31 -7.33 -7.36
C ASP A 94 -17.45 -6.31 -7.26
N GLU A 95 -18.49 -6.63 -6.48
CA GLU A 95 -19.64 -5.75 -6.24
C GLU A 95 -19.19 -4.42 -5.61
N MET A 96 -18.25 -4.47 -4.66
CA MET A 96 -17.72 -3.31 -3.96
C MET A 96 -16.69 -2.49 -4.76
N GLY A 97 -16.27 -2.95 -5.94
CA GLY A 97 -15.37 -2.20 -6.81
C GLY A 97 -13.91 -2.66 -6.82
N ALA A 98 -13.64 -3.94 -6.52
CA ALA A 98 -12.32 -4.53 -6.72
C ALA A 98 -11.88 -4.45 -8.20
N LEU A 99 -10.58 -4.45 -8.47
CA LEU A 99 -10.10 -4.53 -9.85
C LEU A 99 -10.13 -5.99 -10.31
N ARG A 100 -10.69 -6.22 -11.48
CA ARG A 100 -10.60 -7.49 -12.22
C ARG A 100 -10.44 -7.15 -13.69
N ARG A 101 -9.64 -7.94 -14.42
CA ARG A 101 -9.36 -7.73 -15.85
C ARG A 101 -10.63 -7.54 -16.68
N SER A 102 -11.53 -8.53 -16.69
CA SER A 102 -12.76 -8.50 -17.49
C SER A 102 -13.65 -7.29 -17.17
N LEU A 103 -13.79 -6.92 -15.89
CA LEU A 103 -14.58 -5.76 -15.47
C LEU A 103 -13.99 -4.43 -15.95
N LEU A 104 -12.66 -4.32 -16.00
CA LEU A 104 -11.99 -3.10 -16.47
C LEU A 104 -11.94 -3.02 -18.00
N THR A 105 -11.59 -4.11 -18.69
CA THR A 105 -11.35 -4.09 -20.14
C THR A 105 -12.60 -4.31 -20.98
N GLU A 106 -13.47 -5.26 -20.60
CA GLU A 106 -14.66 -5.63 -21.39
C GLU A 106 -15.88 -4.81 -20.97
N HIS A 107 -16.05 -4.56 -19.67
CA HIS A 107 -17.16 -3.77 -19.15
C HIS A 107 -16.84 -2.29 -18.97
N HIS A 108 -15.61 -1.85 -19.29
CA HIS A 108 -15.15 -0.46 -19.20
C HIS A 108 -15.40 0.22 -17.85
N GLN A 109 -15.33 -0.52 -16.73
CA GLN A 109 -15.63 -0.01 -15.39
C GLN A 109 -14.44 0.73 -14.76
N THR A 110 -14.05 1.86 -15.35
CA THR A 110 -12.87 2.65 -14.94
C THR A 110 -12.97 3.27 -13.55
N TRP A 111 -14.19 3.45 -13.03
CA TRP A 111 -14.42 3.90 -11.66
C TRP A 111 -13.79 2.97 -10.61
N ARG A 112 -13.55 1.69 -10.96
CA ARG A 112 -12.87 0.72 -10.10
C ARG A 112 -11.46 1.15 -9.72
N LEU A 113 -10.77 1.92 -10.57
CA LEU A 113 -9.45 2.49 -10.28
C LEU A 113 -9.47 3.44 -9.08
N PHE A 114 -10.63 4.01 -8.75
CA PHE A 114 -10.81 4.92 -7.62
C PHE A 114 -11.34 4.22 -6.37
N THR A 115 -12.12 3.14 -6.51
CA THR A 115 -12.64 2.36 -5.36
C THR A 115 -11.64 1.34 -4.84
N PHE A 116 -10.84 0.76 -5.73
CA PHE A 116 -9.84 -0.26 -5.44
C PHE A 116 -8.88 0.06 -4.28
N PRO A 117 -8.35 1.30 -4.14
CA PRO A 117 -7.50 1.65 -3.01
C PRO A 117 -8.20 1.68 -1.65
N PHE A 118 -9.53 1.64 -1.61
CA PHE A 118 -10.27 1.69 -0.36
C PHE A 118 -10.70 0.32 0.14
N LEU A 119 -10.55 -0.71 -0.69
CA LEU A 119 -10.99 -2.07 -0.38
C LEU A 119 -9.90 -2.86 0.33
N HIS A 120 -10.34 -3.77 1.20
CA HIS A 120 -9.49 -4.72 1.90
C HIS A 120 -10.05 -6.13 1.70
N ALA A 121 -9.15 -7.09 1.50
CA ALA A 121 -9.48 -8.48 1.23
C ALA A 121 -10.02 -9.23 2.45
N GLY A 122 -9.75 -8.74 3.66
CA GLY A 122 -10.21 -9.34 4.92
C GLY A 122 -9.68 -8.61 6.15
N VAL A 123 -10.05 -9.09 7.33
CA VAL A 123 -9.70 -8.48 8.63
C VAL A 123 -8.20 -8.43 8.83
N PHE A 124 -7.46 -9.50 8.53
CA PHE A 124 -6.00 -9.49 8.70
C PHE A 124 -5.31 -8.44 7.82
N HIS A 125 -5.78 -8.28 6.58
CA HIS A 125 -5.29 -7.24 5.68
C HIS A 125 -5.61 -5.84 6.20
N LEU A 126 -6.86 -5.60 6.64
CA LEU A 126 -7.24 -4.32 7.24
C LEU A 126 -6.38 -3.96 8.46
N LEU A 127 -6.23 -4.88 9.41
CA LEU A 127 -5.51 -4.61 10.65
C LEU A 127 -4.03 -4.31 10.41
N LEU A 128 -3.36 -5.11 9.57
CA LEU A 128 -1.95 -4.90 9.25
C LEU A 128 -1.74 -3.58 8.48
N ASN A 129 -2.57 -3.32 7.47
CA ASN A 129 -2.49 -2.11 6.66
C ASN A 129 -2.72 -0.86 7.50
N LEU A 130 -3.83 -0.79 8.25
CA LEU A 130 -4.16 0.38 9.07
C LEU A 130 -3.15 0.63 10.19
N SER A 131 -2.67 -0.43 10.85
CA SER A 131 -1.63 -0.28 11.87
C SER A 131 -0.36 0.33 11.28
N SER A 132 0.01 -0.08 10.08
CA SER A 132 1.17 0.43 9.35
C SER A 132 0.96 1.87 8.87
N VAL A 133 -0.23 2.19 8.34
CA VAL A 133 -0.61 3.54 7.91
C VAL A 133 -0.62 4.50 9.09
N ILE A 134 -1.16 4.11 10.24
CA ILE A 134 -1.14 4.93 11.45
C ILE A 134 0.31 5.13 11.91
N TYR A 135 1.11 4.06 11.99
CA TYR A 135 2.50 4.14 12.46
C TYR A 135 3.37 5.06 11.59
N VAL A 136 3.35 4.87 10.27
CA VAL A 136 4.17 5.63 9.33
C VAL A 136 3.54 6.99 9.03
N GLY A 137 2.25 7.01 8.73
CA GLY A 137 1.51 8.20 8.30
C GLY A 137 1.45 9.28 9.37
N VAL A 138 1.11 8.94 10.61
CA VAL A 138 1.05 9.94 11.72
C VAL A 138 2.42 10.56 11.95
N SER A 139 3.49 9.76 11.87
CA SER A 139 4.86 10.25 11.97
C SER A 139 5.18 11.24 10.85
N LEU A 140 4.93 10.86 9.58
CA LEU A 140 5.17 11.76 8.44
C LEU A 140 4.30 13.03 8.50
N GLU A 141 3.04 12.91 8.88
CA GLU A 141 2.09 14.01 8.98
C GLU A 141 2.54 15.03 10.05
N HIS A 142 3.03 14.54 11.19
CA HIS A 142 3.57 15.40 12.25
C HIS A 142 4.78 16.22 11.76
N HIS A 143 5.70 15.59 11.02
CA HIS A 143 6.94 16.22 10.56
C HIS A 143 6.75 17.16 9.36
N PHE A 144 5.90 16.78 8.40
CA PHE A 144 5.77 17.46 7.11
C PHE A 144 4.45 18.20 6.90
N GLY A 145 3.47 17.93 7.75
CA GLY A 145 2.15 18.55 7.75
C GLY A 145 1.09 17.76 6.98
N PRO A 146 -0.19 17.95 7.34
CA PRO A 146 -1.35 17.20 6.82
C PRO A 146 -1.47 17.21 5.30
N ILE A 147 -1.42 18.41 4.70
CA ILE A 147 -1.71 18.59 3.27
C ILE A 147 -0.71 17.84 2.39
N ARG A 148 0.59 17.92 2.71
CA ARG A 148 1.64 17.27 1.91
C ARG A 148 1.49 15.76 1.96
N ILE A 149 1.29 15.22 3.16
CA ILE A 149 1.12 13.77 3.34
C ILE A 149 -0.19 13.28 2.71
N GLY A 150 -1.27 14.06 2.80
CA GLY A 150 -2.54 13.74 2.15
C GLY A 150 -2.43 13.66 0.63
N ILE A 151 -1.76 14.63 0.00
CA ILE A 151 -1.53 14.62 -1.45
C ILE A 151 -0.68 13.41 -1.86
N ILE A 152 0.40 13.13 -1.13
CA ILE A 152 1.25 11.98 -1.43
C ILE A 152 0.46 10.67 -1.27
N TYR A 153 -0.30 10.52 -0.19
CA TYR A 153 -1.13 9.34 0.06
C TYR A 153 -2.12 9.10 -1.09
N ALA A 154 -2.88 10.12 -1.48
CA ALA A 154 -3.90 10.01 -2.53
C ALA A 154 -3.29 9.77 -3.93
N LEU A 155 -2.23 10.48 -4.30
CA LEU A 155 -1.58 10.28 -5.60
C LEU A 155 -0.88 8.92 -5.68
N SER A 156 -0.24 8.46 -4.61
CA SER A 156 0.37 7.13 -4.58
C SER A 156 -0.67 6.01 -4.66
N ALA A 157 -1.82 6.17 -3.99
CA ALA A 157 -2.94 5.25 -4.14
C ALA A 157 -3.42 5.15 -5.60
N PHE A 158 -3.58 6.29 -6.26
CA PHE A 158 -4.02 6.35 -7.65
C PHE A 158 -2.98 5.77 -8.62
N VAL A 159 -1.70 6.16 -8.52
CA VAL A 159 -0.64 5.60 -9.35
C VAL A 159 -0.48 4.09 -9.10
N GLY A 160 -0.59 3.65 -7.84
CA GLY A 160 -0.64 2.22 -7.50
C GLY A 160 -1.78 1.50 -8.24
N SER A 161 -2.98 2.09 -8.29
CA SER A 161 -4.12 1.53 -9.03
C SER A 161 -3.86 1.42 -10.53
N LEU A 162 -3.22 2.45 -11.11
CA LEU A 162 -2.83 2.41 -12.52
C LEU A 162 -1.80 1.31 -12.78
N VAL A 163 -0.77 1.18 -11.94
CA VAL A 163 0.23 0.12 -12.08
C VAL A 163 -0.42 -1.26 -11.94
N ALA A 164 -1.23 -1.49 -10.90
CA ALA A 164 -1.97 -2.73 -10.70
C ALA A 164 -2.83 -3.10 -11.92
N SER A 165 -3.50 -2.12 -12.53
CA SER A 165 -4.35 -2.35 -13.69
C SER A 165 -3.62 -2.88 -14.93
N LEU A 166 -2.29 -2.73 -14.99
CA LEU A 166 -1.44 -3.27 -16.07
C LEU A 166 -1.06 -4.74 -15.85
N PHE A 167 -1.26 -5.29 -14.65
CA PHE A 167 -0.89 -6.66 -14.28
C PHE A 167 -2.12 -7.51 -13.87
N LEU A 168 -3.33 -7.08 -14.26
CA LEU A 168 -4.57 -7.73 -13.82
C LEU A 168 -4.69 -9.19 -14.27
N GLN A 169 -5.20 -9.98 -13.34
CA GLN A 169 -5.62 -11.36 -13.49
C GLN A 169 -7.16 -11.46 -13.53
N ASN A 170 -7.69 -12.67 -13.70
CA ASN A 170 -9.11 -13.00 -13.71
C ASN A 170 -9.73 -13.08 -12.30
N MET A 171 -8.91 -13.00 -11.25
CA MET A 171 -9.36 -12.88 -9.86
C MET A 171 -9.52 -11.41 -9.45
N PRO A 172 -10.43 -11.08 -8.52
CA PRO A 172 -10.52 -9.71 -8.01
C PRO A 172 -9.29 -9.38 -7.17
N ALA A 173 -8.82 -8.14 -7.26
CA ALA A 173 -7.73 -7.63 -6.47
C ALA A 173 -8.13 -6.33 -5.75
N VAL A 174 -7.53 -6.08 -4.59
CA VAL A 174 -7.68 -4.86 -3.81
C VAL A 174 -6.31 -4.27 -3.46
N GLY A 175 -6.20 -2.95 -3.38
CA GLY A 175 -4.90 -2.28 -3.34
C GLY A 175 -4.77 -1.15 -2.34
N ALA A 176 -5.43 -1.24 -1.17
CA ALA A 176 -5.24 -0.29 -0.08
C ALA A 176 -3.77 -0.14 0.35
N SER A 177 -2.95 -1.16 0.13
CA SER A 177 -1.50 -1.14 0.29
C SER A 177 -0.81 -0.05 -0.55
N GLY A 178 -1.29 0.30 -1.74
CA GLY A 178 -0.62 1.28 -2.61
C GLY A 178 -0.39 2.63 -1.92
N ALA A 179 -1.35 3.08 -1.11
CA ALA A 179 -1.21 4.31 -0.33
C ALA A 179 -0.18 4.19 0.81
N LEU A 180 -0.17 3.06 1.53
CA LEU A 180 0.82 2.74 2.56
C LEU A 180 2.23 2.72 1.98
N TYR A 181 2.43 2.05 0.84
CA TYR A 181 3.72 1.99 0.19
C TYR A 181 4.15 3.35 -0.35
N GLY A 182 3.21 4.21 -0.74
CA GLY A 182 3.47 5.64 -0.97
C GLY A 182 4.11 6.34 0.22
N LEU A 183 3.58 6.10 1.42
CA LEU A 183 4.17 6.61 2.67
C LEU A 183 5.56 5.99 2.96
N LEU A 184 5.75 4.70 2.72
CA LEU A 184 7.05 4.05 2.88
C LEU A 184 8.09 4.57 1.88
N GLY A 185 7.73 4.79 0.62
CA GLY A 185 8.59 5.40 -0.39
C GLY A 185 8.95 6.83 -0.03
N THR A 186 7.99 7.58 0.52
CA THR A 186 8.21 8.93 1.06
C THR A 186 9.19 8.93 2.22
N LEU A 187 9.04 7.98 3.14
CA LEU A 187 9.96 7.77 4.26
C LEU A 187 11.35 7.41 3.73
N LEU A 188 11.47 6.50 2.76
CA LEU A 188 12.77 6.17 2.15
C LEU A 188 13.42 7.40 1.51
N SER A 189 12.65 8.20 0.77
CA SER A 189 13.13 9.46 0.17
C SER A 189 13.67 10.41 1.24
N GLU A 190 12.97 10.55 2.38
CA GLU A 190 13.44 11.34 3.53
C GLU A 190 14.77 10.81 4.05
N LEU A 191 14.88 9.50 4.29
CA LEU A 191 16.11 8.88 4.78
C LEU A 191 17.29 9.08 3.82
N VAL A 192 17.08 8.91 2.51
CA VAL A 192 18.13 9.03 1.50
C VAL A 192 18.65 10.47 1.44
N TRP A 193 17.76 11.46 1.42
CA TRP A 193 18.15 12.86 1.22
C TRP A 193 18.56 13.60 2.49
N ASN A 194 18.10 13.14 3.66
CA ASN A 194 18.46 13.69 4.97
C ASN A 194 19.33 12.74 5.81
N TRP A 195 19.97 11.74 5.19
CA TRP A 195 20.76 10.70 5.86
C TRP A 195 21.73 11.20 6.93
N LYS A 196 22.30 12.40 6.76
CA LYS A 196 23.26 13.00 7.70
C LYS A 196 22.65 13.48 9.01
N PHE A 197 21.34 13.78 9.04
CA PHE A 197 20.67 14.38 10.21
C PHE A 197 19.99 13.35 11.12
N HIS A 198 19.85 12.11 10.68
CA HIS A 198 19.16 11.07 11.43
C HIS A 198 20.13 10.40 12.43
N SER A 199 19.86 10.52 13.73
CA SER A 199 20.72 9.97 14.79
C SER A 199 20.62 8.44 14.91
N ASN A 200 19.43 7.87 14.70
CA ASN A 200 19.16 6.43 14.85
C ASN A 200 18.80 5.76 13.52
N LYS A 201 19.70 5.86 12.53
CA LYS A 201 19.49 5.39 11.15
C LYS A 201 19.05 3.92 11.08
N ILE A 202 19.68 3.07 11.87
CA ILE A 202 19.43 1.63 11.88
C ILE A 202 17.98 1.34 12.30
N SER A 203 17.46 2.04 13.31
CA SER A 203 16.07 1.84 13.77
C SER A 203 15.05 2.32 12.72
N ALA A 204 15.32 3.43 12.04
CA ALA A 204 14.46 3.92 10.97
C ALA A 204 14.45 2.97 9.76
N ILE A 205 15.60 2.46 9.34
CA ILE A 205 15.68 1.48 8.25
C ILE A 205 15.04 0.15 8.66
N ALA A 206 15.32 -0.33 9.88
CA ALA A 206 14.75 -1.57 10.37
C ALA A 206 13.22 -1.50 10.45
N SER A 207 12.66 -0.39 10.93
CA SER A 207 11.20 -0.19 10.95
C SER A 207 10.61 -0.09 9.54
N LEU A 208 11.27 0.63 8.61
CA LEU A 208 10.84 0.68 7.21
C LEU A 208 10.83 -0.71 6.58
N VAL A 209 11.94 -1.45 6.69
CA VAL A 209 12.07 -2.81 6.14
C VAL A 209 11.09 -3.77 6.78
N PHE A 210 10.89 -3.69 8.09
CA PHE A 210 9.91 -4.53 8.80
C PHE A 210 8.49 -4.30 8.29
N VAL A 211 8.03 -3.04 8.25
CA VAL A 211 6.69 -2.70 7.75
C VAL A 211 6.54 -3.10 6.28
N PHE A 212 7.56 -2.84 5.46
CA PHE A 212 7.59 -3.21 4.04
C PHE A 212 7.42 -4.73 3.87
N VAL A 213 8.26 -5.53 4.53
CA VAL A 213 8.28 -6.99 4.35
C VAL A 213 6.99 -7.62 4.88
N CYS A 214 6.52 -7.23 6.07
CA CYS A 214 5.30 -7.79 6.65
C CYS A 214 4.07 -7.57 5.75
N ASN A 215 3.90 -6.36 5.20
CA ASN A 215 2.78 -6.08 4.31
C ASN A 215 2.95 -6.77 2.94
N PHE A 216 4.18 -6.84 2.42
CA PHE A 216 4.44 -7.45 1.11
C PHE A 216 4.19 -8.95 1.12
N VAL A 217 4.61 -9.63 2.20
CA VAL A 217 4.37 -11.05 2.42
C VAL A 217 2.88 -11.35 2.54
N LEU A 218 2.10 -10.48 3.20
CA LEU A 218 0.65 -10.60 3.21
C LEU A 218 0.06 -10.50 1.80
N GLY A 219 0.68 -9.70 0.93
CA GLY A 219 0.34 -9.58 -0.48
C GLY A 219 0.59 -10.81 -1.34
N PHE A 220 1.14 -11.90 -0.78
CA PHE A 220 1.16 -13.20 -1.47
C PHE A 220 -0.11 -14.03 -1.24
N LEU A 221 -0.99 -13.57 -0.35
CA LEU A 221 -2.30 -14.17 -0.13
C LEU A 221 -3.30 -13.67 -1.18
N PRO A 222 -4.33 -14.48 -1.52
CA PRO A 222 -5.31 -14.11 -2.53
C PRO A 222 -5.95 -12.73 -2.30
N TYR A 223 -6.29 -12.09 -3.42
CA TYR A 223 -6.97 -10.78 -3.51
C TYR A 223 -6.15 -9.54 -3.14
N VAL A 224 -4.95 -9.66 -2.54
CA VAL A 224 -4.13 -8.49 -2.17
C VAL A 224 -3.13 -8.18 -3.29
N ASP A 225 -3.19 -6.97 -3.83
CA ASP A 225 -2.36 -6.56 -4.97
C ASP A 225 -1.01 -5.97 -4.53
N ASN A 226 0.08 -6.60 -4.95
CA ASN A 226 1.45 -6.16 -4.69
C ASN A 226 1.98 -5.22 -5.78
N PHE A 227 1.45 -5.25 -7.00
CA PHE A 227 1.80 -4.25 -8.04
C PHE A 227 1.35 -2.84 -7.65
N ALA A 228 0.21 -2.71 -6.96
CA ALA A 228 -0.26 -1.48 -6.34
C ALA A 228 0.74 -0.98 -5.30
N SER A 229 1.29 -1.88 -4.48
CA SER A 229 2.35 -1.59 -3.52
C SER A 229 3.62 -1.07 -4.21
N ILE A 230 4.05 -1.70 -5.30
CA ILE A 230 5.23 -1.29 -6.07
C ILE A 230 5.03 0.10 -6.69
N GLY A 231 3.91 0.32 -7.39
CA GLY A 231 3.58 1.62 -7.99
C GLY A 231 3.41 2.73 -6.96
N GLY A 232 2.79 2.41 -5.83
CA GLY A 232 2.67 3.27 -4.66
C GLY A 232 4.05 3.66 -4.11
N PHE A 233 4.95 2.69 -3.93
CA PHE A 233 6.30 2.93 -3.41
C PHE A 233 7.12 3.87 -4.30
N ILE A 234 7.15 3.61 -5.60
CA ILE A 234 7.91 4.41 -6.58
C ILE A 234 7.34 5.83 -6.63
N SER A 235 6.02 5.98 -6.74
CA SER A 235 5.37 7.30 -6.74
C SER A 235 5.63 8.06 -5.45
N GLY A 236 5.54 7.41 -4.29
CA GLY A 236 5.81 7.99 -2.99
C GLY A 236 7.25 8.46 -2.82
N PHE A 237 8.22 7.68 -3.31
CA PHE A 237 9.63 8.07 -3.31
C PHE A 237 9.88 9.33 -4.16
N LEU A 238 9.28 9.39 -5.35
CA LEU A 238 9.38 10.55 -6.24
C LEU A 238 8.69 11.78 -5.66
N LEU A 239 7.45 11.65 -5.19
CA LEU A 239 6.70 12.76 -4.58
C LEU A 239 7.32 13.22 -3.25
N GLY A 240 7.87 12.30 -2.46
CA GLY A 240 8.67 12.62 -1.28
C GLY A 240 9.88 13.48 -1.63
N SER A 241 10.57 13.14 -2.72
CA SER A 241 11.72 13.91 -3.23
C SER A 241 11.32 15.31 -3.72
N VAL A 242 10.08 15.47 -4.21
CA VAL A 242 9.52 16.77 -4.62
C VAL A 242 9.11 17.62 -3.40
N PHE A 243 8.28 17.08 -2.51
CA PHE A 243 7.61 17.84 -1.45
C PHE A 243 8.42 17.97 -0.16
N LEU A 244 9.22 16.96 0.20
CA LEU A 244 9.86 16.89 1.52
C LEU A 244 11.27 17.47 1.57
N LEU A 245 11.83 17.85 0.42
CA LEU A 245 13.12 18.53 0.32
C LEU A 245 13.09 19.98 0.85
N SER A 246 12.24 20.32 1.81
CA SER A 246 12.21 21.67 2.39
C SER A 246 13.39 21.88 3.34
N PRO A 247 14.15 22.99 3.23
CA PRO A 247 15.21 23.30 4.18
C PRO A 247 14.59 23.64 5.54
N GLN A 248 14.57 22.69 6.47
CA GLN A 248 14.54 22.99 7.90
C GLN A 248 15.93 23.53 8.29
N LEU A 249 16.30 24.70 7.76
CA LEU A 249 17.45 25.47 8.20
C LEU A 249 16.95 26.33 9.36
N GLN A 250 17.00 25.79 10.58
CA GLN A 250 16.98 26.67 11.76
C GLN A 250 18.26 27.52 11.70
N PRO A 251 18.17 28.86 11.76
CA PRO A 251 19.34 29.71 11.87
C PRO A 251 19.97 29.46 13.25
N VAL A 252 21.10 28.75 13.31
CA VAL A 252 21.94 28.77 14.51
C VAL A 252 22.73 30.07 14.46
N ALA A 253 22.55 30.93 15.46
CA ALA A 253 23.30 32.18 15.59
C ALA A 253 24.82 31.87 15.67
N PRO A 254 25.67 32.52 14.87
CA PRO A 254 27.12 32.31 14.95
C PRO A 254 27.66 32.99 16.21
N ASN A 255 28.37 32.22 17.03
CA ASN A 255 29.04 32.73 18.21
C ASN A 255 30.46 33.15 17.80
N LYS A 256 30.79 34.43 18.03
CA LYS A 256 32.05 35.07 17.62
C LYS A 256 33.30 34.26 18.01
N GLY A 257 34.12 33.83 17.04
CA GLY A 257 35.47 33.39 17.36
C GLY A 257 36.26 32.69 16.25
N GLY A 258 37.07 33.47 15.51
CA GLY A 258 38.46 33.12 15.18
C GLY A 258 38.79 31.91 14.30
N LEU A 259 39.52 32.21 13.21
CA LEU A 259 40.47 31.35 12.49
C LEU A 259 39.92 30.36 11.43
N ILE A 260 40.58 30.36 10.25
CA ILE A 260 40.63 29.31 9.18
C ILE A 260 39.88 29.65 7.86
N ASP A 261 40.56 30.42 7.00
CA ASP A 261 40.14 30.83 5.64
C ASP A 261 40.11 29.66 4.61
N TYR A 262 40.83 28.56 4.88
CA TYR A 262 40.85 27.40 3.98
C TYR A 262 39.59 26.50 4.06
N GLY A 263 38.87 26.51 5.18
CA GLY A 263 37.63 25.72 5.37
C GLY A 263 36.40 26.36 4.72
N VAL A 264 36.42 27.68 4.53
CA VAL A 264 35.29 28.47 4.04
C VAL A 264 34.94 28.14 2.59
N LYS A 265 35.94 27.99 1.70
CA LYS A 265 35.69 27.59 0.29
C LYS A 265 35.03 26.22 0.19
N SER A 266 35.42 25.27 1.05
CA SER A 266 34.83 23.93 1.07
C SER A 266 33.39 23.97 1.62
N CYS A 267 33.12 24.75 2.67
CA CYS A 267 31.75 24.90 3.18
C CYS A 267 30.84 25.68 2.23
N ILE A 268 31.34 26.72 1.55
CA ILE A 268 30.59 27.44 0.50
C ILE A 268 30.29 26.51 -0.66
N LYS A 269 31.27 25.72 -1.15
CA LYS A 269 31.03 24.71 -2.17
C LYS A 269 29.99 23.67 -1.72
N LEU A 270 30.03 23.22 -0.47
CA LEU A 270 29.07 22.26 0.08
C LEU A 270 27.66 22.86 0.20
N LYS A 271 27.53 24.09 0.70
CA LYS A 271 26.25 24.82 0.78
C LYS A 271 25.70 25.14 -0.61
N LEU A 272 26.54 25.56 -1.56
CA LEU A 272 26.15 25.83 -2.95
C LEU A 272 25.72 24.54 -3.66
N LYS A 273 26.48 23.44 -3.47
CA LYS A 273 26.12 22.10 -3.94
C LYS A 273 24.79 21.65 -3.36
N GLN A 274 24.57 21.76 -2.05
CA GLN A 274 23.25 21.45 -1.45
C GLN A 274 22.12 22.38 -1.93
N LYS A 275 22.42 23.65 -2.21
CA LYS A 275 21.45 24.64 -2.70
C LYS A 275 21.05 24.38 -4.16
N LEU A 276 21.93 23.79 -4.97
CA LEU A 276 21.69 23.44 -6.37
C LEU A 276 21.18 22.00 -6.54
N ASP A 277 21.71 21.03 -5.79
CA ASP A 277 21.32 19.61 -5.87
C ASP A 277 19.83 19.43 -5.52
N ARG A 278 19.31 20.21 -4.57
CA ARG A 278 17.91 20.13 -4.14
C ARG A 278 16.89 20.52 -5.22
N PRO A 279 16.97 21.72 -5.86
CA PRO A 279 16.04 22.05 -6.94
C PRO A 279 16.20 21.14 -8.16
N VAL A 280 17.44 20.75 -8.51
CA VAL A 280 17.67 19.80 -9.62
C VAL A 280 16.98 18.46 -9.34
N LEU A 281 17.18 17.90 -8.15
CA LEU A 281 16.53 16.65 -7.77
C LEU A 281 15.00 16.77 -7.77
N ARG A 282 14.43 17.87 -7.26
CA ARG A 282 12.98 18.10 -7.31
C ARG A 282 12.45 18.13 -8.75
N ILE A 283 13.15 18.82 -9.66
CA ILE A 283 12.76 18.90 -11.07
C ILE A 283 12.84 17.52 -11.72
N VAL A 284 13.95 16.79 -11.51
CA VAL A 284 14.12 15.43 -12.05
C VAL A 284 13.04 14.49 -11.50
N SER A 285 12.78 14.49 -10.20
CA SER A 285 11.73 13.67 -9.59
C SER A 285 10.33 14.02 -10.09
N LEU A 286 10.05 15.31 -10.33
CA LEU A 286 8.77 15.76 -10.89
C LEU A 286 8.59 15.28 -12.35
N ILE A 287 9.65 15.36 -13.17
CA ILE A 287 9.64 14.85 -14.54
C ILE A 287 9.41 13.33 -14.53
N LEU A 288 10.17 12.59 -13.73
CA LEU A 288 10.02 11.13 -13.61
C LEU A 288 8.62 10.74 -13.12
N PHE A 289 8.07 11.45 -12.13
CA PHE A 289 6.71 11.20 -11.66
C PHE A 289 5.66 11.47 -12.75
N SER A 290 5.83 12.55 -13.50
CA SER A 290 4.91 12.91 -14.60
C SER A 290 4.97 11.90 -15.73
N LEU A 291 6.17 11.41 -16.09
CA LEU A 291 6.35 10.35 -17.08
C LEU A 291 5.75 9.02 -16.62
N LEU A 292 5.91 8.66 -15.34
CA LEU A 292 5.28 7.47 -14.76
C LEU A 292 3.75 7.57 -14.83
N LEU A 293 3.19 8.68 -14.35
CA LEU A 293 1.75 8.91 -14.33
C LEU A 293 1.16 8.89 -15.75
N ALA A 294 1.75 9.65 -16.68
CA ALA A 294 1.30 9.72 -18.06
C ALA A 294 1.47 8.38 -18.78
N GLY A 295 2.61 7.70 -18.60
CA GLY A 295 2.89 6.40 -19.20
C GLY A 295 1.91 5.32 -18.73
N CYS A 296 1.65 5.23 -17.42
CA CYS A 296 0.65 4.32 -16.88
C CYS A 296 -0.75 4.67 -17.39
N LEU A 297 -1.15 5.95 -17.38
CA LEU A 297 -2.46 6.36 -17.89
C LEU A 297 -2.66 5.97 -19.36
N VAL A 298 -1.65 6.23 -20.21
CA VAL A 298 -1.68 5.84 -21.62
C VAL A 298 -1.77 4.32 -21.76
N ALA A 299 -0.99 3.56 -21.01
CA ALA A 299 -0.99 2.10 -21.06
C ALA A 299 -2.36 1.51 -20.66
N VAL A 300 -3.01 2.07 -19.63
CA VAL A 300 -4.35 1.69 -19.20
C VAL A 300 -5.39 2.02 -20.27
N LEU A 301 -5.33 3.21 -20.87
CA LEU A 301 -6.24 3.62 -21.94
C LEU A 301 -6.11 2.76 -23.20
N HIS A 302 -4.93 2.21 -23.47
CA HIS A 302 -4.70 1.27 -24.58
C HIS A 302 -4.99 -0.19 -24.22
N GLY A 303 -5.39 -0.49 -22.98
CA GLY A 303 -5.68 -1.86 -22.55
C GLY A 303 -4.45 -2.76 -22.52
N ILE A 304 -3.25 -2.21 -22.31
CA ILE A 304 -2.01 -2.99 -22.26
C ILE A 304 -2.02 -3.87 -21.01
N ASN A 305 -1.92 -5.19 -21.19
CA ASN A 305 -1.71 -6.13 -20.10
C ASN A 305 -0.27 -6.66 -20.11
N ILE A 306 0.54 -6.16 -19.19
CA ILE A 306 1.95 -6.54 -19.02
C ILE A 306 2.08 -7.99 -18.55
N ASN A 307 1.08 -8.55 -17.86
CA ASN A 307 1.08 -9.95 -17.41
C ASN A 307 1.26 -10.93 -18.59
N SER A 308 0.85 -10.55 -19.80
CA SER A 308 1.07 -11.35 -21.02
C SER A 308 2.53 -11.43 -21.49
N TYR A 309 3.41 -10.54 -21.01
CA TYR A 309 4.82 -10.45 -21.38
C TYR A 309 5.78 -10.95 -20.29
N CYS A 310 5.28 -11.33 -19.12
CA CYS A 310 6.10 -11.81 -18.00
C CYS A 310 5.46 -13.01 -17.30
N THR A 311 6.06 -14.18 -17.49
CA THR A 311 5.60 -15.45 -16.87
C THR A 311 5.71 -15.46 -15.34
N TRP A 312 6.58 -14.62 -14.77
CA TRP A 312 6.80 -14.53 -13.33
C TRP A 312 5.89 -13.52 -12.62
N CYS A 313 5.25 -12.61 -13.35
CA CYS A 313 4.43 -11.54 -12.77
C CYS A 313 3.26 -12.04 -11.90
N PRO A 314 2.54 -13.11 -12.25
CA PRO A 314 1.45 -13.60 -11.41
C PRO A 314 1.89 -13.98 -9.99
N TYR A 315 3.13 -14.42 -9.84
CA TYR A 315 3.70 -14.83 -8.55
C TYR A 315 4.06 -13.66 -7.63
N VAL A 316 4.01 -12.42 -8.12
CA VAL A 316 4.19 -11.22 -7.29
C VAL A 316 2.97 -11.00 -6.39
N ASP A 317 1.76 -11.27 -6.89
CA ASP A 317 0.51 -11.09 -6.13
C ASP A 317 0.02 -12.39 -5.47
N CYS A 318 0.43 -13.55 -5.96
CA CYS A 318 -0.09 -14.80 -5.40
C CYS A 318 0.91 -15.94 -5.53
N ILE A 319 1.34 -16.49 -4.39
CA ILE A 319 2.15 -17.70 -4.34
C ILE A 319 1.23 -18.89 -4.03
N PRO A 320 1.17 -19.91 -4.90
CA PRO A 320 0.28 -21.05 -4.68
C PRO A 320 0.72 -21.83 -3.43
N PHE A 321 -0.25 -22.22 -2.60
CA PHE A 321 -0.02 -23.01 -1.39
C PHE A 321 -1.00 -24.19 -1.34
N THR A 322 -0.82 -25.12 -0.40
CA THR A 322 -1.70 -26.30 -0.31
C THR A 322 -3.16 -25.95 -0.01
N SER A 323 -3.42 -24.76 0.53
CA SER A 323 -4.75 -24.30 0.94
C SER A 323 -5.38 -23.29 -0.02
N TRP A 324 -4.66 -22.79 -1.04
CA TRP A 324 -5.18 -21.85 -2.05
C TRP A 324 -4.39 -21.91 -3.37
N HIS A 325 -5.07 -21.66 -4.48
CA HIS A 325 -4.48 -21.67 -5.82
C HIS A 325 -4.52 -20.28 -6.45
N CYS A 326 -3.48 -19.95 -7.23
CA CYS A 326 -3.25 -18.62 -7.84
C CYS A 326 -3.50 -18.62 -9.34
N LYS A 327 -4.50 -19.36 -9.81
CA LYS A 327 -4.63 -19.69 -11.23
C LYS A 327 -5.45 -18.64 -11.98
N ASP A 328 -4.89 -18.12 -13.08
CA ASP A 328 -5.52 -17.14 -13.97
C ASP A 328 -6.36 -17.79 -15.09
N THR A 329 -6.64 -19.10 -15.00
CA THR A 329 -7.42 -19.79 -16.04
C THR A 329 -8.91 -19.63 -15.78
N GLU A 330 -9.67 -19.34 -16.83
CA GLU A 330 -11.13 -19.45 -16.78
C GLU A 330 -11.52 -20.83 -16.27
N THR A 331 -12.25 -20.83 -15.16
CA THR A 331 -12.73 -22.04 -14.51
C THR A 331 -14.12 -22.36 -15.06
N SER A 332 -14.37 -23.64 -15.31
CA SER A 332 -15.68 -24.13 -15.70
C SER A 332 -16.02 -25.30 -14.81
N CYS A 333 -17.22 -25.25 -14.22
CA CYS A 333 -17.72 -26.30 -13.35
C CYS A 333 -19.06 -26.83 -13.86
N GLU A 334 -19.26 -28.12 -13.71
CA GLU A 334 -20.54 -28.78 -13.90
C GLU A 334 -21.18 -29.08 -12.54
N THR A 335 -22.51 -29.09 -12.51
CA THR A 335 -23.27 -29.39 -11.30
C THR A 335 -24.22 -30.53 -11.52
N MET A 336 -24.29 -31.43 -10.54
CA MET A 336 -25.29 -32.49 -10.44
C MET A 336 -26.04 -32.33 -9.12
N VAL A 337 -27.37 -32.40 -9.17
CA VAL A 337 -28.21 -32.35 -7.97
C VAL A 337 -28.75 -33.75 -7.70
N SER A 338 -28.50 -34.26 -6.50
CA SER A 338 -29.03 -35.56 -6.04
C SER A 338 -29.34 -35.49 -4.56
N ASN A 339 -30.50 -36.03 -4.13
CA ASN A 339 -30.92 -36.09 -2.72
C ASN A 339 -30.79 -34.77 -1.95
N ALA A 340 -31.23 -33.65 -2.55
CA ALA A 340 -31.11 -32.30 -1.98
C ALA A 340 -29.67 -31.82 -1.69
N GLN A 341 -28.67 -32.48 -2.29
CA GLN A 341 -27.27 -32.06 -2.28
C GLN A 341 -26.84 -31.61 -3.69
N LEU A 342 -25.97 -30.61 -3.73
CA LEU A 342 -25.35 -30.12 -4.96
C LEU A 342 -23.91 -30.63 -5.04
N THR A 343 -23.64 -31.51 -6.00
CA THR A 343 -22.28 -31.91 -6.37
C THR A 343 -21.79 -30.97 -7.45
N MET A 344 -20.67 -30.29 -7.20
CA MET A 344 -20.02 -29.44 -8.19
C MET A 344 -18.63 -29.97 -8.53
N THR A 345 -18.37 -30.14 -9.81
CA THR A 345 -17.13 -30.73 -10.35
C THR A 345 -16.46 -29.72 -11.26
N CYS A 346 -15.17 -29.46 -11.04
CA CYS A 346 -14.35 -28.66 -11.93
C CYS A 346 -13.94 -29.47 -13.16
N ILE A 347 -14.25 -28.96 -14.35
CA ILE A 347 -13.97 -29.64 -15.62
C ILE A 347 -12.46 -29.76 -15.86
N GLY A 348 -11.69 -28.74 -15.45
CA GLY A 348 -10.26 -28.66 -15.77
C GLY A 348 -9.35 -29.63 -15.00
N ASN A 349 -9.71 -30.01 -13.77
CA ASN A 349 -8.89 -30.86 -12.91
C ASN A 349 -9.62 -32.10 -12.38
N GLY A 350 -10.95 -32.20 -12.55
CA GLY A 350 -11.78 -33.29 -12.03
C GLY A 350 -12.08 -33.25 -10.53
N ASN A 351 -11.61 -32.23 -9.80
CA ASN A 351 -11.92 -32.04 -8.39
C ASN A 351 -13.42 -31.75 -8.22
N PHE A 352 -14.01 -32.26 -7.15
CA PHE A 352 -15.41 -32.03 -6.85
C PHE A 352 -15.65 -31.79 -5.36
N ARG A 353 -16.73 -31.08 -5.05
CA ARG A 353 -17.28 -30.96 -3.68
C ARG A 353 -18.78 -31.17 -3.70
N VAL A 354 -19.29 -31.71 -2.60
CA VAL A 354 -20.72 -31.89 -2.35
C VAL A 354 -21.16 -30.89 -1.29
N PHE A 355 -22.21 -30.12 -1.58
CA PHE A 355 -22.76 -29.12 -0.69
C PHE A 355 -24.15 -29.52 -0.19
N PRO A 356 -24.50 -29.26 1.09
CA PRO A 356 -25.77 -29.66 1.71
C PRO A 356 -26.94 -28.73 1.35
N PHE A 357 -26.85 -28.03 0.22
CA PHE A 357 -27.87 -27.10 -0.26
C PHE A 357 -28.02 -27.23 -1.76
N THR A 358 -29.23 -26.98 -2.24
CA THR A 358 -29.59 -26.92 -3.65
C THR A 358 -30.26 -25.57 -3.89
N ASN A 359 -30.05 -24.96 -5.07
CA ASN A 359 -30.43 -23.57 -5.40
C ASN A 359 -29.48 -22.48 -4.84
N ILE A 360 -28.41 -22.21 -5.59
CA ILE A 360 -27.43 -21.15 -5.28
C ILE A 360 -27.51 -20.03 -6.33
N SER A 361 -27.17 -18.80 -5.94
CA SER A 361 -27.09 -17.67 -6.87
C SER A 361 -25.96 -17.87 -7.89
N ARG A 362 -26.03 -17.19 -9.04
CA ARG A 362 -24.96 -17.26 -10.06
C ARG A 362 -23.61 -16.76 -9.52
N ALA A 363 -23.64 -15.74 -8.67
CA ALA A 363 -22.45 -15.24 -7.98
C ALA A 363 -21.85 -16.30 -7.07
N ARG A 364 -22.67 -16.97 -6.25
CA ARG A 364 -22.20 -18.04 -5.35
C ARG A 364 -21.68 -19.26 -6.13
N PHE A 365 -22.31 -19.59 -7.26
CA PHE A 365 -21.81 -20.63 -8.17
C PHE A 365 -20.38 -20.32 -8.64
N ASN A 366 -20.13 -19.10 -9.11
CA ASN A 366 -18.79 -18.69 -9.56
C ASN A 366 -17.77 -18.71 -8.40
N ASP A 367 -18.17 -18.20 -7.21
CA ASP A 367 -17.32 -18.20 -6.02
C ASP A 367 -16.86 -19.61 -5.64
N LEU A 368 -17.81 -20.55 -5.58
CA LEU A 368 -17.55 -21.94 -5.26
C LEU A 368 -16.79 -22.65 -6.39
N CYS A 369 -17.03 -22.31 -7.65
CA CYS A 369 -16.34 -22.95 -8.78
C CYS A 369 -14.85 -22.60 -8.79
N ASN A 370 -14.54 -21.33 -8.57
CA ASN A 370 -13.17 -20.85 -8.39
C ASN A 370 -12.48 -21.46 -7.16
N LEU A 371 -13.23 -21.78 -6.11
CA LEU A 371 -12.69 -22.49 -4.95
C LEU A 371 -12.27 -23.95 -5.26
N ILE A 372 -12.93 -24.63 -6.21
CA ILE A 372 -12.69 -26.05 -6.50
C ILE A 372 -11.59 -26.27 -7.57
N CYS A 373 -11.39 -25.33 -8.50
CA CYS A 373 -10.65 -25.54 -9.76
C CYS A 373 -9.10 -25.43 -9.78
#